data_AF-A0A2N1FA55-F1
#
_entry.id   AF-A0A2N1FA55-F1
#
_cell.length_a   1.000
_cell.length_b   1.000
_cell.length_c   1.000
_cell.angle_alpha   90.00
_cell.angle_beta   90.00
_cell.angle_gamma   90.00
#
_symmetry.space_group_name_H-M   'P 1'
#
loop_
_entity.id
_entity.type
_entity.pdbx_description
1 polymer ?
#
loop_
_entity_poly.entity_id
_entity_poly.type
_entity_poly.pdbx_seq_one_letter_code
_entity_poly.pdbx_strand_id
1 'polypeptide(L)'
;MKKCLFLLFIIISFHSYSQTFVNDVSKVAVVVIDYCVDENGKRYDIKINQDKSTYKHEGWRQGSLEHFKKGKLFYLMKMTNECWQAVYYFVNSKYKTYELPEEDRLKCKAFHRGKFKYENPAYSKTIMKRRKNRQIEKGGLAGKQVYKIKWTDDHKYQLETLKMSLEKDKHKEGNLIEVEIIEILNPQTYLYKAQITNDEDKNIVFGLITKI
;
A
#
# COMPACT_ATOMS: atom_id res chain seq x y z
N MET A 1 -35.43 -31.44 26.54
CA MET A 1 -35.08 -30.00 26.58
C MET A 1 -33.67 -29.82 27.12
N LYS A 2 -32.89 -28.93 26.49
CA LYS A 2 -31.59 -28.35 26.92
C LYS A 2 -30.37 -29.28 26.76
N LYS A 3 -29.26 -28.89 26.14
CA LYS A 3 -28.81 -27.66 25.45
C LYS A 3 -27.65 -28.09 24.54
N CYS A 4 -27.75 -27.92 23.22
CA CYS A 4 -26.58 -28.01 22.33
C CYS A 4 -25.72 -26.77 22.56
N LEU A 5 -24.52 -26.97 23.11
CA LEU A 5 -23.51 -25.93 23.18
C LEU A 5 -22.93 -25.74 21.76
N PHE A 6 -23.42 -24.74 21.03
CA PHE A 6 -22.76 -24.30 19.80
C PHE A 6 -21.48 -23.56 20.19
N LEU A 7 -20.34 -24.25 20.10
CA LEU A 7 -19.02 -23.65 20.14
C LEU A 7 -18.81 -22.90 18.82
N LEU A 8 -19.11 -21.60 18.85
CA LEU A 8 -18.81 -20.68 17.76
C LEU A 8 -17.29 -20.49 17.71
N PHE A 9 -16.61 -21.27 16.86
CA PHE A 9 -15.21 -21.00 16.51
C PHE A 9 -15.17 -19.71 15.69
N ILE A 10 -14.95 -18.58 16.38
CA ILE A 10 -14.55 -17.34 15.71
C ILE A 10 -13.11 -17.57 15.23
N ILE A 11 -12.99 -17.96 13.96
CA ILE A 11 -11.70 -17.98 13.26
C ILE A 11 -11.29 -16.52 13.11
N ILE A 12 -10.52 -15.99 14.07
CA ILE A 12 -9.85 -14.70 13.92
C ILE A 12 -8.64 -14.96 13.05
N SER A 13 -8.85 -14.89 11.74
CA SER A 13 -7.77 -14.93 10.75
C SER A 13 -6.97 -13.63 10.88
N PHE A 14 -5.88 -13.65 11.63
CA PHE A 14 -4.90 -12.55 11.66
C PHE A 14 -4.17 -12.49 10.32
N HIS A 15 -4.76 -11.83 9.33
CA HIS A 15 -4.05 -11.43 8.11
C HIS A 15 -3.35 -10.10 8.38
N SER A 16 -2.03 -10.15 8.48
CA SER A 16 -1.19 -8.95 8.50
C SER A 16 -1.16 -8.31 7.11
N TYR A 17 -1.20 -6.98 7.08
CA TYR A 17 -1.00 -6.08 5.92
C TYR A 17 -2.03 -6.08 4.78
N SER A 18 -3.24 -6.60 4.99
CA SER A 18 -4.35 -6.40 4.06
C SER A 18 -5.06 -5.08 4.34
N GLN A 19 -5.17 -4.23 3.33
CA GLN A 19 -5.94 -2.99 3.42
C GLN A 19 -7.39 -3.31 3.78
N THR A 20 -7.98 -2.49 4.64
CA THR A 20 -9.33 -2.76 5.14
C THR A 20 -10.36 -2.20 4.18
N PHE A 21 -11.29 -3.04 3.72
CA PHE A 21 -12.40 -2.56 2.90
C PHE A 21 -13.53 -2.02 3.77
N VAL A 22 -14.00 -0.82 3.44
CA VAL A 22 -15.06 -0.09 4.15
C VAL A 22 -16.00 0.59 3.16
N ASN A 23 -17.16 1.06 3.61
CA ASN A 23 -18.18 1.65 2.72
C ASN A 23 -18.31 3.18 2.87
N ASP A 24 -17.68 3.76 3.88
CA ASP A 24 -17.79 5.15 4.31
C ASP A 24 -16.62 6.05 3.85
N VAL A 25 -15.80 5.56 2.91
CA VAL A 25 -14.78 6.36 2.21
C VAL A 25 -15.15 6.50 0.75
N SER A 26 -14.90 7.66 0.14
CA SER A 26 -15.17 7.83 -1.29
C SER A 26 -14.31 6.91 -2.15
N LYS A 27 -13.02 6.78 -1.80
CA LYS A 27 -12.04 5.97 -2.53
C LYS A 27 -11.07 5.22 -1.62
N VAL A 28 -9.98 5.88 -1.25
CA VAL A 28 -8.97 5.38 -0.31
C VAL A 28 -8.77 6.43 0.76
N ALA A 29 -8.68 6.00 2.01
CA ALA A 29 -8.35 6.84 3.14
C ALA A 29 -7.27 6.17 3.98
N VAL A 30 -6.54 6.97 4.78
CA VAL A 30 -5.46 6.47 5.63
C VAL A 30 -5.60 6.93 7.06
N VAL A 31 -5.14 6.08 7.97
CA VAL A 31 -4.81 6.45 9.36
C VAL A 31 -3.31 6.35 9.52
N VAL A 32 -2.69 7.47 9.88
CA VAL A 32 -1.24 7.57 10.09
C VAL A 32 -0.97 7.62 11.58
N ILE A 33 -0.10 6.73 12.06
CA ILE A 33 0.35 6.66 13.44
C ILE A 33 1.81 7.05 13.49
N ASP A 34 2.11 8.12 14.22
CA ASP A 34 3.47 8.49 14.58
C ASP A 34 3.90 7.71 15.82
N TYR A 35 5.16 7.28 15.83
CA TYR A 35 5.78 6.63 16.97
C TYR A 35 7.29 6.82 16.95
N CYS A 36 7.93 6.76 18.11
CA CYS A 36 9.39 6.75 18.23
C CYS A 36 9.87 5.40 18.76
N VAL A 37 11.12 5.07 18.51
CA VAL A 37 11.76 3.82 18.93
C VAL A 37 13.00 4.15 19.74
N ASP A 38 13.14 3.56 20.93
CA ASP A 38 14.32 3.77 21.76
C ASP A 38 15.49 2.86 21.33
N GLU A 39 16.61 2.95 22.04
CA GLU A 39 17.81 2.14 21.80
C GLU A 39 17.57 0.63 21.93
N ASN A 40 16.56 0.22 22.69
CA ASN A 40 16.19 -1.18 22.92
C ASN A 40 15.13 -1.67 21.91
N GLY A 41 14.75 -0.83 20.94
CA GLY A 41 13.72 -1.15 19.96
C GLY A 41 12.29 -1.05 20.50
N LYS A 42 12.09 -0.50 21.70
CA LYS A 42 10.77 -0.31 22.29
C LYS A 42 10.13 0.95 21.72
N ARG A 43 8.86 0.83 21.34
CA ARG A 43 8.06 1.94 20.78
C ARG A 43 7.49 2.82 21.89
N TYR A 44 7.55 4.13 21.70
CA TYR A 44 6.96 5.15 22.59
C TYR A 44 6.41 6.35 21.78
N ASP A 45 5.78 7.32 22.46
CA ASP A 45 5.08 8.47 21.84
C ASP A 45 4.15 8.08 20.67
N ILE A 46 3.38 7.01 20.89
CA ILE A 46 2.52 6.42 19.85
C ILE A 46 1.19 7.20 19.79
N LYS A 47 0.95 7.92 18.70
CA LYS A 47 -0.26 8.74 18.50
C LYS A 47 -0.70 8.80 17.05
N ILE A 48 -1.99 9.06 16.84
CA ILE A 48 -2.53 9.29 15.49
C ILE A 48 -2.12 10.69 15.03
N ASN A 49 -1.49 10.77 13.85
CA ASN A 49 -1.19 12.02 13.18
C ASN A 49 -2.48 12.57 12.54
N GLN A 50 -3.04 13.63 13.12
CA GLN A 50 -4.31 14.21 12.67
C GLN A 50 -4.19 14.82 11.27
N ASP A 51 -3.07 15.49 10.99
CA ASP A 51 -2.86 16.24 9.74
C ASP A 51 -2.69 15.33 8.53
N LYS A 52 -2.05 14.18 8.73
CA LYS A 52 -1.79 13.20 7.67
C LYS A 52 -2.87 12.12 7.55
N SER A 53 -3.79 12.03 8.51
CA SER A 53 -4.89 11.06 8.49
C SER A 53 -6.11 11.60 7.74
N THR A 54 -6.49 10.90 6.67
CA THR A 54 -7.66 11.26 5.87
C THR A 54 -8.91 10.49 6.28
N TYR A 55 -8.77 9.34 6.93
CA TYR A 55 -9.93 8.57 7.40
C TYR A 55 -10.52 9.16 8.68
N LYS A 56 -11.83 9.38 8.70
CA LYS A 56 -12.51 10.16 9.75
C LYS A 56 -13.30 9.31 10.75
N HIS A 57 -13.52 8.03 10.48
CA HIS A 57 -14.29 7.17 11.37
C HIS A 57 -13.51 6.83 12.65
N GLU A 58 -13.93 7.38 13.79
CA GLU A 58 -13.17 7.30 15.04
C GLU A 58 -12.93 5.87 15.55
N GLY A 59 -13.93 5.00 15.48
CA GLY A 59 -13.78 3.60 15.91
C GLY A 59 -12.66 2.85 15.17
N TRP A 60 -12.54 3.05 13.85
CA TRP A 60 -11.46 2.48 13.07
C TRP A 60 -10.11 3.09 13.38
N ARG A 61 -10.05 4.42 13.59
CA ARG A 61 -8.81 5.12 13.94
C ARG A 61 -8.25 4.59 15.26
N GLN A 62 -9.10 4.48 16.27
CA GLN A 62 -8.74 3.93 17.57
C GLN A 62 -8.37 2.44 17.46
N GLY A 63 -9.11 1.68 16.66
CA GLY A 63 -8.78 0.28 16.36
C GLY A 63 -7.39 0.11 15.73
N SER A 64 -7.01 0.97 14.78
CA SER A 64 -5.66 0.99 14.19
C SER A 64 -4.59 1.30 15.24
N LEU A 65 -4.84 2.25 16.14
CA LEU A 65 -3.92 2.60 17.21
C LEU A 65 -3.71 1.43 18.19
N GLU A 66 -4.79 0.77 18.59
CA GLU A 66 -4.73 -0.38 19.49
C GLU A 66 -4.07 -1.59 18.84
N HIS A 67 -4.41 -1.89 17.58
CA HIS A 67 -3.76 -2.93 16.81
C HIS A 67 -2.24 -2.68 16.72
N PHE A 68 -1.84 -1.43 16.42
CA PHE A 68 -0.42 -1.07 16.37
C PHE A 68 0.28 -1.26 17.71
N LYS A 69 -0.33 -0.80 18.82
CA LYS A 69 0.23 -0.96 20.18
C LYS A 69 0.40 -2.43 20.58
N LYS A 70 -0.53 -3.30 20.20
CA LYS A 70 -0.52 -4.73 20.52
C LYS A 70 0.41 -5.56 19.61
N GLY A 71 0.64 -5.10 18.38
CA GLY A 71 1.50 -5.80 17.42
C GLY A 71 2.94 -5.92 17.92
N LYS A 72 3.59 -7.06 17.72
CA LYS A 72 5.02 -7.24 17.98
C LYS A 72 5.82 -6.95 16.71
N LEU A 73 6.92 -6.22 16.84
CA LEU A 73 7.87 -6.05 15.74
C LEU A 73 8.64 -7.37 15.57
N PHE A 74 8.44 -8.05 14.45
CA PHE A 74 9.17 -9.29 14.14
C PHE A 74 10.66 -9.06 13.83
N TYR A 75 11.01 -7.84 13.41
CA TYR A 75 12.39 -7.44 13.17
C TYR A 75 12.69 -6.15 13.93
N LEU A 76 13.69 -6.22 14.81
CA LEU A 76 14.41 -5.05 15.32
C LEU A 76 15.22 -4.48 14.16
N MET A 77 14.55 -3.85 13.20
CA MET A 77 15.24 -2.98 12.26
C MET A 77 16.04 -1.96 13.10
N LYS A 78 17.22 -1.54 12.62
CA LYS A 78 18.04 -0.46 13.20
C LYS A 78 17.31 0.89 13.10
N MET A 79 16.12 0.95 13.68
CA MET A 79 15.17 2.05 13.77
C MET A 79 15.30 2.78 15.10
N THR A 80 16.23 2.30 15.94
CA THR A 80 16.56 2.82 17.25
C THR A 80 16.90 4.30 17.18
N ASN A 81 16.39 5.07 18.13
CA ASN A 81 16.62 6.51 18.28
C ASN A 81 16.06 7.36 17.13
N GLU A 82 15.04 6.86 16.42
CA GLU A 82 14.34 7.61 15.37
C GLU A 82 12.81 7.53 15.55
N CYS A 83 12.11 8.50 14.96
CA CYS A 83 10.66 8.52 14.89
C CYS A 83 10.16 8.18 13.48
N TRP A 84 9.03 7.47 13.45
CA TRP A 84 8.56 6.69 12.32
C TRP A 84 7.05 6.84 12.17
N GLN A 85 6.56 6.42 11.00
CA GLN A 85 5.15 6.44 10.68
C GLN A 85 4.67 5.06 10.25
N ALA A 86 3.60 4.58 10.87
CA ALA A 86 2.84 3.43 10.42
C ALA A 86 1.56 3.91 9.73
N VAL A 87 1.18 3.26 8.64
CA VAL A 87 0.02 3.68 7.83
C VAL A 87 -0.93 2.51 7.66
N TYR A 88 -2.18 2.72 8.04
CA TYR A 88 -3.31 1.82 7.79
C TYR A 88 -4.13 2.36 6.62
N TYR A 89 -4.57 1.48 5.73
CA TYR A 89 -5.31 1.86 4.52
C TYR A 89 -6.74 1.34 4.60
N PHE A 90 -7.65 2.20 4.19
CA PHE A 90 -9.07 1.94 4.09
C PHE A 90 -9.50 2.17 2.65
N VAL A 91 -10.09 1.15 2.01
CA VAL A 91 -10.45 1.17 0.58
C VAL A 91 -11.96 1.01 0.47
N ASN A 92 -12.60 1.76 -0.42
CA ASN A 92 -14.03 1.60 -0.66
C ASN A 92 -14.31 0.18 -1.20
N SER A 93 -15.21 -0.56 -0.56
CA SER A 93 -15.58 -1.93 -0.94
C SER A 93 -16.04 -2.08 -2.39
N LYS A 94 -16.53 -1.01 -3.03
CA LYS A 94 -16.91 -1.02 -4.46
C LYS A 94 -15.76 -1.51 -5.36
N TYR A 95 -14.51 -1.24 -4.97
CA TYR A 95 -13.33 -1.62 -5.76
C TYR A 95 -12.98 -3.10 -5.70
N LYS A 96 -13.67 -3.90 -4.88
CA LYS A 96 -13.53 -5.35 -4.91
C LYS A 96 -13.91 -5.94 -6.28
N THR A 97 -14.90 -5.33 -6.93
CA THR A 97 -15.47 -5.80 -8.20
C THR A 97 -15.49 -4.73 -9.27
N TYR A 98 -14.93 -3.55 -9.00
CA TYR A 98 -14.93 -2.45 -9.97
C TYR A 98 -13.97 -2.73 -11.12
N GLU A 99 -14.45 -2.53 -12.33
CA GLU A 99 -13.65 -2.54 -13.55
C GLU A 99 -13.71 -1.17 -14.22
N LEU A 100 -12.57 -0.74 -14.75
CA LEU A 100 -12.49 0.53 -15.45
C LEU A 100 -13.32 0.46 -16.76
N PRO A 101 -14.24 1.41 -17.01
CA PRO A 101 -14.99 1.49 -18.26
C PRO A 101 -14.07 1.55 -19.48
N GLU A 102 -14.48 0.95 -20.60
CA GLU A 102 -13.64 0.85 -21.80
C GLU A 102 -13.18 2.20 -22.35
N GLU A 103 -14.07 3.19 -22.31
CA GLU A 103 -13.77 4.57 -22.72
C GLU A 103 -12.65 5.23 -21.90
N ASP A 104 -12.50 4.84 -20.63
CA ASP A 104 -11.45 5.34 -19.74
C ASP A 104 -10.14 4.55 -19.88
N ARG A 105 -10.19 3.29 -20.34
CA ARG A 105 -8.98 2.48 -20.57
C ARG A 105 -8.04 3.16 -21.55
N LEU A 106 -8.57 3.72 -22.65
CA LEU A 106 -7.77 4.43 -23.64
C LEU A 106 -7.08 5.69 -23.08
N LYS A 107 -7.69 6.34 -22.08
CA LYS A 107 -7.11 7.52 -21.41
C LYS A 107 -5.90 7.13 -20.56
N CYS A 108 -5.79 5.87 -20.11
CA CYS A 108 -4.65 5.39 -19.33
C CYS A 108 -3.31 5.41 -20.07
N LYS A 109 -3.33 5.48 -21.41
CA LYS A 109 -2.12 5.65 -22.23
C LYS A 109 -1.29 6.87 -21.83
N ALA A 110 -1.94 7.91 -21.29
CA ALA A 110 -1.28 9.09 -20.74
C ALA A 110 -0.33 8.79 -19.57
N PHE A 111 -0.51 7.66 -18.88
CA PHE A 111 0.27 7.22 -17.72
C PHE A 111 1.40 6.24 -18.08
N HIS A 112 1.55 5.86 -19.36
CA HIS A 112 2.62 4.94 -19.79
C HIS A 112 4.02 5.49 -19.56
N ARG A 113 4.14 6.82 -19.61
CA ARG A 113 5.40 7.54 -19.47
C ARG A 113 5.21 8.81 -18.66
N GLY A 114 6.24 9.16 -17.91
CA GLY A 114 6.24 10.38 -17.11
C GLY A 114 7.04 10.24 -15.83
N LYS A 115 6.92 11.26 -15.00
CA LYS A 115 7.32 11.21 -13.61
C LYS A 115 6.07 11.10 -12.75
N PHE A 116 6.16 10.35 -11.67
CA PHE A 116 5.04 10.08 -10.79
C PHE A 116 5.51 10.08 -9.33
N LYS A 117 4.55 10.24 -8.42
CA LYS A 117 4.71 10.05 -6.99
C LYS A 117 3.55 9.22 -6.45
N TYR A 118 3.81 8.49 -5.37
CA TYR A 118 2.74 7.89 -4.59
C TYR A 118 2.10 8.98 -3.72
N GLU A 119 0.77 8.97 -3.58
CA GLU A 119 0.11 9.83 -2.57
C GLU A 119 0.21 9.24 -1.16
N ASN A 120 0.66 7.99 -1.08
CA ASN A 120 0.92 7.29 0.15
C ASN A 120 1.99 8.01 0.99
N PRO A 121 1.69 8.42 2.24
CA PRO A 121 2.66 9.07 3.11
C PRO A 121 3.97 8.30 3.31
N ALA A 122 3.91 6.96 3.39
CA ALA A 122 5.07 6.10 3.58
C ALA A 122 6.06 6.17 2.40
N TYR A 123 5.58 6.51 1.20
CA TYR A 123 6.36 6.62 -0.03
C TYR A 123 6.35 8.02 -0.63
N SER A 124 5.95 9.03 0.16
CA SER A 124 5.79 10.43 -0.28
C SER A 124 7.08 11.05 -0.84
N LYS A 125 8.24 10.58 -0.38
CA LYS A 125 9.57 10.99 -0.85
C LYS A 125 10.04 10.22 -2.09
N THR A 126 9.31 9.21 -2.53
CA THR A 126 9.67 8.37 -3.67
C THR A 126 9.16 8.98 -4.97
N ILE A 127 10.09 9.26 -5.88
CA ILE A 127 9.80 9.72 -7.24
C ILE A 127 10.03 8.58 -8.21
N MET A 128 9.00 8.28 -8.99
CA MET A 128 8.99 7.25 -10.01
C MET A 128 9.19 7.88 -11.38
N LYS A 129 10.22 7.44 -12.11
CA LYS A 129 10.42 7.79 -13.53
C LYS A 129 10.09 6.59 -14.39
N ARG A 130 8.99 6.67 -15.14
CA ARG A 130 8.51 5.61 -16.02
C ARG A 130 8.83 5.93 -17.48
N ARG A 131 9.45 4.98 -18.17
CA ARG A 131 9.76 4.96 -19.60
C ARG A 131 9.09 3.76 -20.24
N LYS A 132 9.21 3.62 -21.58
CA LYS A 132 8.58 2.55 -22.38
C LYS A 132 8.71 1.15 -21.74
N ASN A 133 9.94 0.75 -21.39
CA ASN A 133 10.24 -0.60 -20.88
C ASN A 133 10.91 -0.59 -19.51
N ARG A 134 11.02 0.58 -18.85
CA ARG A 134 11.72 0.68 -17.55
C ARG A 134 11.06 1.68 -16.62
N GLN A 135 10.94 1.31 -15.34
CA GLN A 135 10.58 2.19 -14.25
C GLN A 135 11.74 2.28 -13.26
N ILE A 136 12.06 3.49 -12.81
CA ILE A 136 13.12 3.73 -11.82
C ILE A 136 12.52 4.57 -10.72
N GLU A 137 12.56 4.07 -9.50
CA GLU A 137 12.12 4.77 -8.30
C GLU A 137 13.32 5.22 -7.49
N LYS A 138 13.28 6.45 -6.99
CA LYS A 138 14.34 7.04 -6.18
C LYS A 138 13.75 7.89 -5.07
N GLY A 139 14.46 7.98 -3.96
CA GLY A 139 14.08 8.78 -2.81
C GLY A 139 13.47 7.93 -1.70
N GLY A 140 13.23 8.56 -0.54
CA GLY A 140 12.85 7.86 0.68
C GLY A 140 13.94 6.90 1.20
N LEU A 141 13.56 6.04 2.12
CA LEU A 141 14.46 5.10 2.79
C LEU A 141 14.75 3.83 1.98
N ALA A 142 13.93 3.54 0.95
CA ALA A 142 14.06 2.35 0.11
C ALA A 142 15.22 2.43 -0.91
N GLY A 143 15.86 3.61 -1.03
CA GLY A 143 16.93 3.82 -1.99
C GLY A 143 16.45 3.78 -3.45
N LYS A 144 17.33 3.36 -4.35
CA LYS A 144 17.03 3.26 -5.79
C LYS A 144 16.45 1.87 -6.11
N GLN A 145 15.25 1.84 -6.67
CA GLN A 145 14.61 0.62 -7.14
C GLN A 145 14.45 0.68 -8.65
N VAL A 146 14.64 -0.46 -9.32
CA VAL A 146 14.57 -0.55 -10.79
C VAL A 146 13.67 -1.70 -11.17
N TYR A 147 12.75 -1.41 -12.09
CA TYR A 147 11.82 -2.38 -12.64
C TYR A 147 11.87 -2.36 -14.17
N LYS A 148 11.66 -3.52 -14.77
CA LYS A 148 11.25 -3.63 -16.17
C LYS A 148 9.72 -3.52 -16.20
N ILE A 149 9.19 -2.75 -17.13
CA ILE A 149 7.74 -2.60 -17.30
C ILE A 149 7.32 -3.19 -18.64
N LYS A 150 6.23 -3.96 -18.63
CA LYS A 150 5.55 -4.47 -19.82
C LYS A 150 4.07 -4.13 -19.73
N TRP A 151 3.61 -3.22 -20.59
CA TRP A 151 2.19 -2.93 -20.74
C TRP A 151 1.54 -4.07 -21.53
N THR A 152 0.46 -4.63 -20.99
CA THR A 152 -0.37 -5.65 -21.64
C THR A 152 -1.65 -5.06 -22.19
N ASP A 153 -2.09 -3.94 -21.63
CA ASP A 153 -3.22 -3.11 -22.05
C ASP A 153 -2.88 -1.63 -21.71
N ASP A 154 -3.64 -0.65 -22.18
CA ASP A 154 -3.45 0.75 -21.79
C ASP A 154 -3.63 0.98 -20.28
N HIS A 155 -4.44 0.15 -19.60
CA HIS A 155 -4.70 0.21 -18.16
C HIS A 155 -4.03 -0.91 -17.34
N LYS A 156 -3.33 -1.86 -17.97
CA LYS A 156 -2.68 -3.00 -17.29
C LYS A 156 -1.22 -3.14 -17.67
N TYR A 157 -0.38 -3.36 -16.67
CA TYR A 157 1.05 -3.58 -16.87
C TYR A 157 1.64 -4.49 -15.81
N GLN A 158 2.75 -5.13 -16.17
CA GLN A 158 3.56 -5.94 -15.27
C GLN A 158 4.87 -5.22 -14.98
N LEU A 159 5.30 -5.25 -13.73
CA LEU A 159 6.63 -4.84 -13.28
C LEU A 159 7.42 -6.08 -12.87
N GLU A 160 8.61 -6.25 -13.44
CA GLU A 160 9.60 -7.22 -12.97
C GLU A 160 10.66 -6.47 -12.18
N THR A 161 10.88 -6.86 -10.94
CA THR A 161 11.88 -6.24 -10.06
C THR A 161 13.28 -6.61 -10.51
N LEU A 162 14.06 -5.65 -11.00
CA LEU A 162 15.42 -5.90 -11.49
C LEU A 162 16.50 -5.57 -10.46
N LYS A 163 16.26 -4.57 -9.61
CA LYS A 163 17.25 -4.14 -8.61
C LYS A 163 16.60 -3.45 -7.43
N MET A 164 16.92 -3.94 -6.23
CA MET A 164 16.65 -3.31 -4.94
C MET A 164 17.94 -2.79 -4.32
N SER A 165 17.86 -1.66 -3.60
CA SER A 165 19.02 -1.05 -2.95
C SER A 165 19.28 -1.58 -1.55
N LEU A 166 18.23 -1.96 -0.82
CA LEU A 166 18.36 -2.45 0.56
C LEU A 166 18.58 -3.95 0.56
N GLU A 167 19.54 -4.42 1.37
CA GLU A 167 19.89 -5.84 1.47
C GLU A 167 18.68 -6.69 1.88
N LYS A 168 17.88 -6.20 2.83
CA LYS A 168 16.65 -6.87 3.27
C LYS A 168 15.62 -7.07 2.15
N ASP A 169 15.67 -6.28 1.08
CA ASP A 169 14.71 -6.32 -0.02
C ASP A 169 15.27 -7.06 -1.24
N LYS A 170 16.51 -7.57 -1.18
CA LYS A 170 17.16 -8.29 -2.29
C LYS A 170 16.43 -9.53 -2.73
N HIS A 171 15.81 -10.25 -1.80
CA HIS A 171 14.98 -11.42 -2.08
C HIS A 171 13.77 -11.11 -2.99
N LYS A 172 13.41 -9.84 -3.18
CA LYS A 172 12.32 -9.41 -4.07
C LYS A 172 12.76 -9.22 -5.52
N GLU A 173 14.06 -9.25 -5.81
CA GLU A 173 14.56 -9.22 -7.18
C GLU A 173 14.07 -10.48 -7.94
N GLY A 174 13.51 -10.28 -9.13
CA GLY A 174 12.80 -11.31 -9.90
C GLY A 174 11.28 -11.33 -9.71
N ASN A 175 10.73 -10.65 -8.69
CA ASN A 175 9.28 -10.63 -8.47
C ASN A 175 8.53 -9.96 -9.62
N LEU A 176 7.40 -10.57 -9.98
CA LEU A 176 6.45 -10.09 -10.97
C LEU A 176 5.25 -9.47 -10.26
N ILE A 177 5.04 -8.19 -10.53
CA ILE A 177 3.95 -7.39 -9.96
C ILE A 177 3.00 -7.03 -11.09
N GLU A 178 1.80 -7.56 -11.06
CA GLU A 178 0.72 -7.11 -11.94
C GLU A 178 0.10 -5.85 -11.36
N VAL A 179 -0.12 -4.85 -12.21
CA VAL A 179 -0.74 -3.58 -11.84
C VAL A 179 -1.85 -3.26 -12.82
N GLU A 180 -3.01 -2.91 -12.27
CA GLU A 180 -4.19 -2.48 -13.01
C GLU A 180 -4.61 -1.09 -12.52
N ILE A 181 -4.77 -0.17 -13.47
CA ILE A 181 -5.42 1.13 -13.24
C ILE A 181 -6.92 0.88 -13.23
N ILE A 182 -7.55 1.13 -12.08
CA ILE A 182 -8.96 0.83 -11.85
C ILE A 182 -9.84 2.07 -11.80
N GLU A 183 -9.31 3.27 -11.61
CA GLU A 183 -10.07 4.53 -11.74
C GLU A 183 -9.14 5.69 -12.10
N ILE A 184 -9.56 6.55 -13.02
CA ILE A 184 -8.88 7.83 -13.31
C ILE A 184 -9.59 8.93 -12.53
N LEU A 185 -8.91 9.55 -11.56
CA LEU A 185 -9.53 10.56 -10.71
C LEU A 185 -9.53 11.94 -11.38
N ASN A 186 -8.45 12.23 -12.10
CA ASN A 186 -8.24 13.45 -12.86
C ASN A 186 -7.14 13.17 -13.90
N PRO A 187 -6.79 14.12 -14.80
CA PRO A 187 -5.78 13.89 -15.84
C PRO A 187 -4.38 13.48 -15.36
N GLN A 188 -4.08 13.64 -14.06
CA GLN A 188 -2.77 13.33 -13.47
C GLN A 188 -2.80 12.18 -12.46
N THR A 189 -3.94 11.95 -11.80
CA THR A 189 -4.06 11.01 -10.68
C THR A 189 -4.94 9.82 -11.03
N TYR A 190 -4.45 8.62 -10.70
CA TYR A 190 -5.21 7.38 -10.87
C TYR A 190 -5.10 6.48 -9.64
N LEU A 191 -6.15 5.67 -9.45
CA LEU A 191 -6.21 4.57 -8.49
C LEU A 191 -5.74 3.30 -9.19
N TYR A 192 -4.86 2.56 -8.53
CA TYR A 192 -4.40 1.27 -9.01
C TYR A 192 -4.67 0.19 -7.97
N LYS A 193 -4.72 -1.06 -8.43
CA LYS A 193 -4.50 -2.26 -7.62
C LYS A 193 -3.29 -3.02 -8.16
N ALA A 194 -2.51 -3.62 -7.27
CA ALA A 194 -1.30 -4.35 -7.61
C ALA A 194 -1.23 -5.66 -6.82
N GLN A 195 -0.67 -6.70 -7.42
CA GLN A 195 -0.46 -8.00 -6.78
C GLN A 195 0.86 -8.61 -7.23
N ILE A 196 1.54 -9.32 -6.33
CA ILE A 196 2.70 -10.15 -6.69
C ILE A 196 2.17 -11.49 -7.18
N THR A 197 2.57 -11.93 -8.37
CA THR A 197 1.99 -13.13 -9.01
C THR A 197 2.81 -14.39 -8.84
N ASN A 198 4.10 -14.24 -8.51
CA ASN A 198 5.04 -15.34 -8.34
C ASN A 198 5.35 -15.65 -6.86
N ASP A 199 4.53 -15.13 -5.95
CA ASP A 199 4.57 -15.38 -4.51
C ASP A 199 3.27 -16.08 -4.12
N GLU A 200 3.32 -16.94 -3.09
CA GLU A 200 2.14 -17.65 -2.59
C GLU A 200 1.18 -16.67 -1.88
N ASP A 201 1.70 -15.56 -1.39
CA ASP A 201 0.94 -14.52 -0.71
C ASP A 201 0.26 -13.56 -1.71
N LYS A 202 -1.01 -13.83 -2.03
CA LYS A 202 -1.83 -13.08 -2.99
C LYS A 202 -2.36 -11.75 -2.45
N ASN A 203 -1.53 -11.02 -1.72
CA ASN A 203 -1.93 -9.73 -1.15
C ASN A 203 -2.10 -8.69 -2.27
N ILE A 204 -3.32 -8.17 -2.37
CA ILE A 204 -3.65 -7.08 -3.30
C ILE A 204 -3.48 -5.75 -2.59
N VAL A 205 -2.73 -4.84 -3.21
CA VAL A 205 -2.48 -3.49 -2.72
C VAL A 205 -3.10 -2.47 -3.66
N PHE A 206 -3.97 -1.63 -3.11
CA PHE A 206 -4.60 -0.48 -3.73
C PHE A 206 -3.85 0.80 -3.36
N GLY A 207 -3.76 1.75 -4.28
CA GLY A 207 -3.09 3.01 -3.99
C GLY A 207 -3.32 4.08 -5.05
N LEU A 208 -2.93 5.30 -4.72
CA LEU A 208 -3.02 6.45 -5.63
C LEU A 208 -1.63 6.83 -6.13
N ILE A 209 -1.52 7.03 -7.44
CA ILE A 209 -0.34 7.55 -8.11
C ILE A 209 -0.71 8.83 -8.84
N THR A 210 0.10 9.87 -8.65
CA THR A 210 -0.08 11.18 -9.27
C THR A 210 1.12 11.49 -10.16
N LYS A 211 0.85 11.87 -11.41
CA LYS A 211 1.83 12.35 -12.38
C LYS A 211 2.32 13.75 -11.99
N ILE A 212 3.63 13.99 -12.15
CA ILE A 212 4.31 15.26 -11.83
C ILE A 212 5.12 15.80 -13.01
#